data_AF-R7W1E8-F1
#
_entry.id   AF-R7W1E8-F1
#
_cell.length_a   1.000
_cell.length_b   1.000
_cell.length_c   1.000
_cell.angle_alpha   90.00
_cell.angle_beta   90.00
_cell.angle_gamma   90.00
#
_symmetry.space_group_name_H-M   'P 1'
#
loop_
_entity.id
_entity.type
_entity.pdbx_description
1 polymer ?
#
loop_
_entity_poly.entity_id
_entity_poly.type
_entity_poly.pdbx_seq_one_letter_code
_entity_poly.pdbx_strand_id
1 'polypeptide(L)'
;MAMHPQVALLLTLILLLAAGDGSLAVGTPSAIIRKTCTALDRPGGSVDYDYCVGVLSADPAGASAKDARQLAVIATNLTVANITSTVLVLEDLVNSLSDCLRIYREMNRPLEAALGDLRAGHVKAANDKLSHVFGEPEHCDMLLFAGSAHKNPISKENTDADLLTRLGFDITSLILGYIR
;
A
#
# COMPACT_ATOMS: atom_id res chain seq x y z
N MET A 1 13.05 -22.02 -43.11
CA MET A 1 13.06 -22.01 -41.63
C MET A 1 11.63 -22.25 -41.18
N ALA A 2 11.32 -23.44 -40.68
CA ALA A 2 9.99 -23.79 -40.21
C ALA A 2 9.78 -23.19 -38.81
N MET A 3 8.80 -22.31 -38.65
CA MET A 3 8.44 -21.78 -37.34
C MET A 3 7.85 -22.91 -36.49
N HIS A 4 8.38 -23.06 -35.27
CA HIS A 4 7.95 -24.09 -34.33
C HIS A 4 6.47 -23.86 -33.95
N PRO A 5 5.61 -24.90 -33.92
CA PRO A 5 4.16 -24.73 -33.72
C PRO A 5 3.81 -24.04 -32.39
N GLN A 6 4.68 -24.15 -31.38
CA GLN A 6 4.54 -23.45 -30.11
C GLN A 6 4.77 -21.93 -30.22
N VAL A 7 5.66 -21.49 -31.12
CA VAL A 7 5.95 -20.07 -31.36
C VAL A 7 4.78 -19.41 -32.11
N ALA A 8 4.14 -20.13 -33.04
CA ALA A 8 2.94 -19.67 -33.71
C ALA A 8 1.76 -19.51 -32.73
N LEU A 9 1.60 -20.44 -31.78
CA LEU A 9 0.56 -20.40 -30.75
C LEU A 9 0.75 -19.26 -29.74
N LEU A 10 2.00 -18.96 -29.38
CA LEU A 10 2.33 -17.84 -28.49
C LEU A 10 2.11 -16.49 -29.18
N LEU A 11 2.47 -16.39 -30.46
CA LEU A 11 2.25 -15.17 -31.25
C LEU A 11 0.76 -14.89 -31.49
N THR A 12 -0.07 -15.91 -31.71
CA THR A 12 -1.54 -15.72 -31.81
C THR A 12 -2.15 -15.32 -30.48
N LEU A 13 -1.70 -15.88 -29.35
CA LEU A 13 -2.17 -15.49 -28.02
C LEU A 13 -1.84 -14.02 -27.69
N ILE A 14 -0.62 -13.56 -28.04
CA ILE A 14 -0.19 -12.16 -27.86
C ILE A 14 -0.99 -11.21 -28.76
N LEU A 15 -1.30 -11.60 -29.99
CA LEU A 15 -2.15 -10.81 -30.90
C LEU A 15 -3.60 -10.72 -30.41
N LEU A 16 -4.15 -11.77 -29.79
CA LEU A 16 -5.48 -11.72 -29.16
C LEU A 16 -5.53 -10.82 -27.92
N LEU A 17 -4.44 -10.76 -27.15
CA LEU A 17 -4.31 -9.86 -25.99
C LEU A 17 -4.12 -8.38 -26.41
N ALA A 18 -3.47 -8.13 -27.55
CA ALA A 18 -3.26 -6.78 -28.09
C ALA A 18 -4.48 -6.24 -28.88
N ALA A 19 -5.36 -7.11 -29.38
CA ALA A 19 -6.64 -6.73 -29.99
C ALA A 19 -7.78 -6.58 -28.96
N GLY A 20 -7.52 -6.92 -27.70
CA GLY A 20 -8.36 -6.51 -26.59
C GLY A 20 -8.14 -5.02 -26.36
N ASP A 21 -8.83 -4.17 -27.12
CA ASP A 21 -9.10 -2.82 -26.67
C ASP A 21 -9.69 -2.96 -25.25
N GLY A 22 -8.87 -2.66 -24.24
CA GLY A 22 -9.28 -2.52 -22.84
C GLY A 22 -10.23 -1.33 -22.63
N SER A 23 -11.01 -0.97 -23.65
CA SER A 23 -12.23 -0.23 -23.48
C SER A 23 -13.22 -1.23 -22.88
N LEU A 24 -13.37 -1.18 -21.56
CA LEU A 24 -14.61 -1.62 -20.94
C LEU A 24 -15.71 -0.93 -21.74
N ALA A 25 -16.38 -1.66 -22.63
CA ALA A 25 -17.53 -1.15 -23.31
C ALA A 25 -18.50 -0.78 -22.19
N VAL A 26 -18.57 0.51 -21.87
CA VAL A 26 -19.62 1.07 -21.03
C VAL A 26 -20.86 0.96 -21.90
N GLY A 27 -21.40 -0.26 -21.99
CA GLY A 27 -22.68 -0.51 -22.59
C GLY A 27 -23.68 0.41 -21.90
N THR A 28 -24.64 0.93 -22.67
CA THR A 28 -25.69 1.78 -22.13
C THR A 28 -26.25 1.13 -20.85
N PRO A 29 -26.22 1.83 -19.70
CA PRO A 29 -26.68 1.27 -18.44
C PRO A 29 -28.10 0.74 -18.59
N SER A 30 -28.40 -0.38 -17.92
CA SER A 30 -29.73 -0.96 -17.98
C SER A 30 -30.79 0.06 -17.54
N ALA A 31 -32.00 -0.04 -18.07
CA ALA A 31 -33.06 0.92 -17.77
C ALA A 31 -33.34 1.02 -16.25
N ILE A 32 -33.16 -0.08 -15.51
CA ILE A 32 -33.30 -0.09 -14.06
C ILE A 32 -32.18 0.65 -13.35
N ILE A 33 -30.91 0.50 -13.79
CA ILE A 33 -29.77 1.26 -13.26
C ILE A 33 -30.00 2.76 -13.52
N ARG A 34 -30.25 3.16 -14.76
CA ARG A 34 -30.49 4.57 -15.12
C ARG A 34 -31.60 5.19 -14.28
N LYS A 35 -32.76 4.52 -14.17
CA LYS A 35 -33.90 5.01 -13.39
C LYS A 35 -33.54 5.15 -11.91
N THR A 36 -32.85 4.16 -11.34
CA THR A 36 -32.48 4.14 -9.92
C THR A 36 -31.46 5.24 -9.63
N CYS A 37 -30.39 5.33 -10.42
CA CYS A 37 -29.35 6.34 -10.22
C CYS A 37 -29.86 7.76 -10.42
N THR A 38 -30.77 8.00 -11.39
CA THR A 38 -31.40 9.33 -11.56
C THR A 38 -32.22 9.73 -10.32
N ALA A 39 -32.83 8.76 -9.64
CA ALA A 39 -33.62 9.04 -8.43
C ALA A 39 -32.74 9.28 -7.19
N LEU A 40 -31.53 8.70 -7.15
CA LEU A 40 -30.57 8.88 -6.07
C LEU A 40 -29.81 10.21 -6.20
N ASP A 41 -29.53 10.63 -7.43
CA ASP A 41 -28.93 11.92 -7.76
C ASP A 41 -29.96 13.04 -7.68
N ARG A 42 -30.22 13.47 -6.45
CA ARG A 42 -31.20 14.51 -6.11
C ARG A 42 -30.57 15.53 -5.16
N PRO A 43 -31.09 16.77 -5.10
CA PRO A 43 -30.62 17.76 -4.14
C PRO A 43 -30.61 17.22 -2.71
N GLY A 44 -29.44 17.27 -2.05
CA GLY A 44 -29.24 16.71 -0.70
C GLY A 44 -29.02 15.19 -0.64
N GLY A 45 -28.97 14.50 -1.78
CA GLY A 45 -28.53 13.11 -1.89
C GLY A 45 -27.00 12.99 -1.76
N SER A 46 -26.54 11.85 -1.27
CA SER A 46 -25.10 11.55 -1.08
C SER A 46 -24.49 10.71 -2.20
N VAL A 47 -25.30 10.29 -3.19
CA VAL A 47 -24.90 9.37 -4.24
C VAL A 47 -25.08 10.07 -5.59
N ASP A 48 -23.95 10.37 -6.22
CA ASP A 48 -23.88 10.92 -7.56
C ASP A 48 -24.33 9.91 -8.63
N TYR A 49 -24.92 10.39 -9.72
CA TYR A 49 -25.45 9.55 -10.80
C TYR A 49 -24.36 8.69 -11.44
N ASP A 50 -23.23 9.29 -11.79
CA ASP A 50 -22.13 8.61 -12.48
C ASP A 50 -21.46 7.59 -11.55
N TYR A 51 -21.31 7.93 -10.27
CA TYR A 51 -20.85 6.96 -9.27
C TYR A 51 -21.79 5.74 -9.16
N CYS A 52 -23.10 5.97 -9.04
CA CYS A 52 -24.10 4.91 -8.96
C CYS A 52 -24.08 4.00 -10.19
N VAL A 53 -24.05 4.60 -11.40
CA VAL A 53 -23.98 3.86 -12.65
C VAL A 53 -22.68 3.06 -12.71
N GLY A 54 -21.54 3.69 -12.44
CA GLY A 54 -20.23 3.05 -12.50
C GLY A 54 -20.14 1.82 -11.61
N VAL A 55 -20.56 1.93 -10.34
CA VAL A 55 -20.52 0.83 -9.38
C VAL A 55 -21.45 -0.31 -9.79
N LEU A 56 -22.70 -0.02 -10.18
CA LEU A 56 -23.67 -1.06 -10.52
C LEU A 56 -23.42 -1.70 -11.88
N SER A 57 -22.92 -0.96 -12.86
CA SER A 57 -22.62 -1.49 -14.19
C SER A 57 -21.32 -2.29 -14.24
N ALA A 58 -20.38 -2.06 -13.31
CA ALA A 58 -19.15 -2.83 -13.22
C ALA A 58 -19.37 -4.27 -12.71
N ASP A 59 -20.44 -4.52 -11.95
CA ASP A 59 -20.81 -5.86 -11.48
C ASP A 59 -21.73 -6.54 -12.52
N PRO A 60 -21.39 -7.73 -13.05
CA PRO A 60 -22.23 -8.44 -14.02
C PRO A 60 -23.66 -8.74 -13.52
N ALA A 61 -23.83 -8.99 -12.22
CA ALA A 61 -25.15 -9.16 -11.60
C ALA A 61 -25.89 -7.82 -11.54
N GLY A 62 -25.18 -6.71 -11.32
CA GLY A 62 -25.70 -5.35 -11.39
C GLY A 62 -26.21 -5.00 -12.78
N ALA A 63 -25.39 -5.22 -13.80
CA ALA A 63 -25.76 -5.03 -15.20
C ALA A 63 -27.00 -5.86 -15.61
N SER A 64 -27.16 -7.05 -15.04
CA SER A 64 -28.25 -7.99 -15.32
C SER A 64 -29.47 -7.86 -14.39
N ALA A 65 -29.44 -6.93 -13.43
CA ALA A 65 -30.50 -6.78 -12.43
C ALA A 65 -31.84 -6.40 -13.09
N LYS A 66 -32.94 -6.94 -12.55
CA LYS A 66 -34.30 -6.74 -13.11
C LYS A 66 -35.11 -5.69 -12.37
N ASP A 67 -34.74 -5.37 -11.14
CA ASP A 67 -35.48 -4.46 -10.27
C ASP A 67 -34.55 -3.79 -9.25
N ALA A 68 -35.07 -2.77 -8.57
CA ALA A 68 -34.32 -2.00 -7.57
C ALA A 68 -33.97 -2.83 -6.32
N ARG A 69 -34.74 -3.88 -6.01
CA ARG A 69 -34.44 -4.77 -4.87
C ARG A 69 -33.17 -5.56 -5.15
N GLN A 70 -32.99 -6.07 -6.37
CA GLN A 70 -31.77 -6.74 -6.80
C GLN A 70 -30.58 -5.78 -6.78
N LEU A 71 -30.74 -4.56 -7.31
CA LEU A 71 -29.69 -3.54 -7.23
C LEU A 71 -29.28 -3.22 -5.79
N ALA A 72 -30.23 -3.15 -4.85
CA ALA A 72 -29.93 -2.93 -3.44
C ALA A 72 -29.13 -4.10 -2.82
N VAL A 73 -29.48 -5.34 -3.14
CA VAL A 73 -28.71 -6.53 -2.72
C VAL A 73 -27.28 -6.48 -3.27
N ILE A 74 -27.12 -6.11 -4.54
CA ILE A 74 -25.82 -6.03 -5.20
C ILE A 74 -24.96 -4.91 -4.59
N ALA A 75 -25.52 -3.71 -4.41
CA ALA A 75 -24.85 -2.63 -3.73
C ALA A 75 -24.43 -3.02 -2.29
N THR A 76 -25.26 -3.79 -1.60
CA THR A 76 -24.93 -4.31 -0.26
C THR A 76 -23.79 -5.33 -0.32
N ASN A 77 -23.79 -6.25 -1.29
CA ASN A 77 -22.69 -7.21 -1.47
C ASN A 77 -21.36 -6.50 -1.81
N LEU A 78 -21.40 -5.49 -2.67
CA LEU A 78 -20.25 -4.64 -2.99
C LEU A 78 -19.75 -3.90 -1.73
N THR A 79 -20.67 -3.42 -0.89
CA THR A 79 -20.33 -2.80 0.39
C THR A 79 -19.64 -3.80 1.33
N VAL A 80 -20.18 -5.02 1.47
CA VAL A 80 -19.57 -6.09 2.29
C VAL A 80 -18.16 -6.41 1.79
N ALA A 81 -17.98 -6.55 0.47
CA ALA A 81 -16.67 -6.82 -0.13
C ALA A 81 -15.69 -5.66 0.13
N ASN A 82 -16.12 -4.41 -0.05
CA ASN A 82 -15.31 -3.22 0.21
C ASN A 82 -14.90 -3.11 1.68
N ILE A 83 -15.83 -3.29 2.61
CA ILE A 83 -15.55 -3.29 4.05
C ILE A 83 -14.60 -4.42 4.42
N THR A 84 -14.81 -5.63 3.90
CA THR A 84 -13.93 -6.79 4.15
C THR A 84 -12.51 -6.49 3.68
N SER A 85 -12.35 -5.95 2.46
CA SER A 85 -11.04 -5.54 1.95
C SER A 85 -10.41 -4.44 2.80
N THR A 86 -11.20 -3.49 3.31
CA THR A 86 -10.72 -2.41 4.17
C THR A 86 -10.25 -2.95 5.52
N VAL A 87 -10.97 -3.91 6.12
CA VAL A 87 -10.55 -4.57 7.36
C VAL A 87 -9.19 -5.25 7.18
N LEU A 88 -8.98 -5.99 6.09
CA LEU A 88 -7.70 -6.64 5.82
C LEU A 88 -6.54 -5.63 5.72
N VAL A 89 -6.77 -4.50 5.04
CA VAL A 89 -5.80 -3.41 4.94
C VAL A 89 -5.48 -2.81 6.32
N LEU A 90 -6.49 -2.63 7.18
CA LEU A 90 -6.30 -2.10 8.52
C LEU A 90 -5.55 -3.07 9.43
N GLU A 91 -5.88 -4.36 9.38
CA GLU A 91 -5.19 -5.39 10.16
C GLU A 91 -3.70 -5.49 9.78
N ASP A 92 -3.40 -5.50 8.49
CA ASP A 92 -2.04 -5.47 7.98
C ASP A 92 -1.27 -4.21 8.39
N LEU A 93 -1.88 -3.02 8.28
CA LEU A 93 -1.28 -1.77 8.74
C LEU A 93 -0.97 -1.80 10.25
N VAL A 94 -1.90 -2.31 11.06
CA VAL A 94 -1.71 -2.46 12.51
C VAL A 94 -0.57 -3.43 12.83
N ASN A 95 -0.45 -4.52 12.09
CA ASN A 95 0.65 -5.48 12.25
C ASN A 95 1.99 -4.85 11.88
N SER A 96 2.10 -4.20 10.72
CA SER A 96 3.33 -3.50 10.31
C SER A 96 3.74 -2.40 11.28
N LEU A 97 2.77 -1.62 11.81
CA LEU A 97 3.05 -0.62 12.85
C LEU A 97 3.50 -1.25 14.17
N SER A 98 2.98 -2.43 14.51
CA SER A 98 3.39 -3.17 15.71
C SER A 98 4.83 -3.70 15.59
N ASP A 99 5.21 -4.19 14.41
CA ASP A 99 6.60 -4.56 14.11
C ASP A 99 7.53 -3.34 14.15
N CYS A 100 7.09 -2.22 13.59
CA CYS A 100 7.82 -0.97 13.70
C CYS A 100 8.05 -0.52 15.14
N LEU A 101 7.00 -0.56 15.95
CA LEU A 101 7.10 -0.24 17.37
C LEU A 101 8.13 -1.15 18.08
N ARG A 102 8.22 -2.42 17.69
CA ARG A 102 9.24 -3.34 18.20
C ARG A 102 10.65 -2.90 17.78
N ILE A 103 10.88 -2.61 16.49
CA ILE A 103 12.18 -2.12 15.98
C ILE A 103 12.64 -0.88 16.75
N TYR A 104 11.78 0.14 16.85
CA TYR A 104 12.11 1.37 17.59
C TYR A 104 12.41 1.13 19.07
N ARG A 105 11.72 0.18 19.73
CA ARG A 105 12.02 -0.20 21.11
C ARG A 105 13.37 -0.90 21.23
N GLU A 106 13.72 -1.76 20.27
CA GLU A 106 15.00 -2.47 20.22
C GLU A 106 16.18 -1.51 20.01
N MET A 107 16.00 -0.40 19.29
CA MET A 107 17.01 0.65 19.10
C MET A 107 17.37 1.42 20.38
N ASN A 108 16.49 1.51 21.38
CA ASN A 108 16.74 2.32 22.58
C ASN A 108 17.96 1.83 23.38
N ARG A 109 18.10 0.52 23.55
CA ARG A 109 19.19 -0.07 24.35
C ARG A 109 20.59 0.22 23.79
N PRO A 110 20.90 -0.02 22.49
CA PRO A 110 22.19 0.33 21.92
C PRO A 110 22.43 1.85 21.92
N LEU A 111 21.40 2.69 21.74
CA LEU A 111 21.53 4.14 21.83
C LEU A 111 21.92 4.61 23.24
N GLU A 112 21.24 4.13 24.28
CA GLU A 112 21.59 4.45 25.67
C GLU A 112 23.01 4.00 26.02
N ALA A 113 23.40 2.80 25.56
CA ALA A 113 24.75 2.27 25.77
C ALA A 113 25.81 3.08 25.00
N ALA A 114 25.54 3.49 23.76
CA ALA A 114 26.43 4.36 22.99
C ALA A 114 26.63 5.72 23.67
N LEU A 115 25.57 6.32 24.22
CA LEU A 115 25.66 7.55 25.02
C LEU A 115 26.54 7.37 26.26
N GLY A 116 26.42 6.21 26.93
CA GLY A 116 27.29 5.86 28.07
C GLY A 116 28.78 5.81 27.66
N ASP A 117 29.09 5.13 26.56
CA ASP A 117 30.45 5.02 26.05
C ASP A 117 31.03 6.37 25.60
N LEU A 118 30.24 7.21 24.93
CA LEU A 118 30.65 8.55 24.53
C LEU A 118 31.01 9.41 25.74
N ARG A 119 30.19 9.37 26.80
CA ARG A 119 30.46 10.10 28.06
C ARG A 119 31.73 9.60 28.76
N ALA A 120 32.07 8.32 28.62
CA ALA A 120 33.28 7.72 29.16
C ALA A 120 34.51 7.89 28.23
N GLY A 121 34.36 8.49 27.05
CA GLY A 121 35.44 8.64 26.06
C GLY A 121 35.73 7.37 25.24
N HIS A 122 34.91 6.32 25.35
CA HIS A 122 35.05 5.06 24.62
C HIS A 122 34.46 5.16 23.20
N VAL A 123 35.01 6.05 22.36
CA VAL A 123 34.44 6.39 21.04
C VAL A 123 34.27 5.16 20.14
N LYS A 124 35.23 4.22 20.13
CA LYS A 124 35.12 2.99 19.32
C LYS A 124 33.91 2.14 19.74
N ALA A 125 33.72 1.95 21.04
CA ALA A 125 32.61 1.13 21.56
C ALA A 125 31.24 1.78 21.27
N ALA A 126 31.18 3.11 21.26
CA ALA A 126 30.00 3.86 20.84
C ALA A 126 29.73 3.73 19.34
N ASN A 127 30.77 3.87 18.50
CA ASN A 127 30.67 3.73 17.04
C ASN A 127 30.13 2.35 16.65
N ASP A 128 30.69 1.27 17.24
CA ASP A 128 30.24 -0.09 17.03
C ASP A 128 28.72 -0.22 17.35
N LYS A 129 28.25 0.39 18.45
CA LYS A 129 26.81 0.37 18.83
C LYS A 129 25.94 1.18 17.89
N LEU A 130 26.38 2.37 17.46
CA LEU A 130 25.64 3.21 16.53
C LEU A 130 25.52 2.55 15.15
N SER A 131 26.50 1.72 14.75
CA SER A 131 26.43 0.95 13.52
C SER A 131 25.33 -0.11 13.49
N HIS A 132 24.83 -0.51 14.66
CA HIS A 132 23.70 -1.43 14.78
C HIS A 132 22.35 -0.72 14.77
N VAL A 133 22.33 0.62 14.70
CA VAL A 133 21.10 1.41 14.84
C VAL A 133 20.80 2.19 13.56
N PHE A 134 21.81 2.76 12.90
CA PHE A 134 21.57 3.41 11.60
C PHE A 134 21.08 2.37 10.58
N GLY A 135 20.12 2.74 9.73
CA GLY A 135 19.45 1.84 8.79
C GLY A 135 18.26 1.05 9.37
N GLU A 136 18.12 0.91 10.69
CA GLU A 136 16.97 0.22 11.28
C GLU A 136 15.61 0.89 10.96
N PRO A 137 15.48 2.22 10.90
CA PRO A 137 14.23 2.86 10.47
C PRO A 137 13.82 2.53 9.03
N GLU A 138 14.76 2.19 8.13
CA GLU A 138 14.43 1.80 6.76
C GLU A 138 13.68 0.45 6.71
N HIS A 139 13.92 -0.45 7.66
CA HIS A 139 13.14 -1.68 7.79
C HIS A 139 11.65 -1.39 8.00
N CYS A 140 11.33 -0.31 8.72
CA CYS A 140 9.96 0.14 8.89
C CYS A 140 9.31 0.62 7.60
N ASP A 141 10.05 1.40 6.81
CA ASP A 141 9.57 1.84 5.51
C ASP A 141 9.26 0.63 4.62
N MET A 142 10.16 -0.35 4.58
CA MET A 142 9.95 -1.58 3.81
C MET A 142 8.70 -2.35 4.25
N LEU A 143 8.49 -2.53 5.56
CA LEU A 143 7.30 -3.23 6.08
C LEU A 143 5.99 -2.51 5.72
N LEU A 144 5.97 -1.18 5.81
CA LEU A 144 4.78 -0.38 5.54
C LEU A 144 4.48 -0.22 4.04
N PHE A 145 5.51 -0.25 3.19
CA PHE A 145 5.34 -0.21 1.74
C PHE A 145 5.06 -1.59 1.13
N ALA A 146 5.64 -2.66 1.67
CA ALA A 146 5.41 -4.04 1.19
C ALA A 146 4.09 -4.64 1.69
N GLY A 147 3.50 -4.08 2.76
CA GLY A 147 2.20 -4.47 3.25
C GLY A 147 1.06 -4.20 2.26
N SER A 148 -0.03 -4.93 2.40
CA SER A 148 -1.27 -4.74 1.64
C SER A 148 -1.84 -3.32 1.75
N ALA A 149 -1.52 -2.61 2.83
CA ALA A 149 -1.92 -1.21 2.99
C ALA A 149 -1.24 -0.26 1.98
N HIS A 150 -0.05 -0.62 1.47
CA HIS A 150 0.79 0.21 0.59
C HIS A 150 0.88 1.67 1.08
N LYS A 151 0.91 1.85 2.40
CA LYS A 151 0.80 3.14 3.07
C LYS A 151 1.80 3.18 4.20
N ASN A 152 2.60 4.24 4.18
CA ASN A 152 3.55 4.52 5.23
C ASN A 152 3.17 5.85 5.93
N PRO A 153 2.45 5.78 7.06
CA PRO A 153 2.04 6.96 7.79
C PRO A 153 3.17 7.60 8.63
N ILE A 154 4.36 6.98 8.69
CA ILE A 154 5.49 7.42 9.53
C ILE A 154 6.79 7.61 8.73
N SER A 155 6.70 7.78 7.41
CA SER A 155 7.88 7.85 6.52
C SER A 155 8.82 9.00 6.88
N LYS A 156 8.25 10.13 7.32
CA LYS A 156 9.02 11.29 7.78
C LYS A 156 9.78 10.95 9.06
N GLU A 157 9.11 10.35 10.04
CA GLU A 157 9.71 9.94 11.31
C GLU A 157 10.84 8.93 11.10
N ASN A 158 10.66 7.97 10.19
CA ASN A 158 11.69 7.00 9.82
C ASN A 158 12.91 7.68 9.17
N THR A 159 12.67 8.60 8.23
CA THR A 159 13.74 9.39 7.59
C THR A 159 14.53 10.20 8.62
N ASP A 160 13.83 10.90 9.51
CA ASP A 160 14.47 11.73 10.53
C ASP A 160 15.29 10.88 11.51
N ALA A 161 14.76 9.73 11.94
CA ALA A 161 15.46 8.79 12.83
C ALA A 161 16.71 8.19 12.17
N ASP A 162 16.63 7.81 10.90
CA ASP A 162 17.78 7.29 10.16
C ASP A 162 18.88 8.36 10.05
N LEU A 163 18.53 9.57 9.60
CA LEU A 163 19.49 10.66 9.46
C LEU A 163 20.18 11.02 10.78
N LEU A 164 19.45 11.06 11.89
CA LEU A 164 20.01 11.37 13.20
C LEU A 164 20.95 10.27 13.71
N THR A 165 20.58 9.00 13.54
CA THR A 165 21.41 7.86 13.98
C THR A 165 22.66 7.74 13.12
N ARG A 166 22.52 7.93 11.79
CA ARG A 166 23.61 8.00 10.83
C ARG A 166 24.57 9.15 11.12
N LEU A 167 24.06 10.33 11.48
CA LEU A 167 24.90 11.47 11.89
C LEU A 167 25.79 11.13 13.08
N GLY A 168 25.25 10.47 14.11
CA GLY A 168 26.03 10.02 15.27
C GLY A 168 27.11 9.01 14.88
N PHE A 169 26.77 8.04 14.04
CA PHE A 169 27.71 7.05 13.51
C PHE A 169 28.83 7.72 12.69
N ASP A 170 28.50 8.63 11.78
CA ASP A 170 29.47 9.30 10.91
C ASP A 170 30.44 10.18 11.72
N ILE A 171 29.94 10.92 12.73
CA ILE A 171 30.79 11.74 13.62
C ILE A 171 31.79 10.85 14.38
N THR A 172 31.33 9.73 14.94
CA THR A 172 32.23 8.82 15.67
C THR A 172 33.23 8.13 14.73
N SER A 173 32.83 7.81 13.50
CA SER A 173 33.70 7.30 12.44
C SER A 173 34.78 8.30 12.03
N LEU A 174 34.44 9.59 11.97
CA LEU A 174 35.38 10.67 11.70
C LEU A 174 36.43 10.81 12.82
N ILE A 175 36.00 10.77 14.09
CA ILE A 175 36.92 10.81 15.24
C ILE A 175 37.91 9.64 15.21
N LEU A 176 37.46 8.46 14.76
CA LEU A 176 38.29 7.25 14.62
C LEU A 176 39.14 7.24 13.35
N GLY A 177 38.94 8.17 12.43
CA GLY A 177 39.65 8.26 11.15
C GLY A 177 39.21 7.22 10.11
N TYR A 178 38.00 6.66 10.24
CA TYR A 178 37.45 5.69 9.26
C TYR A 178 36.97 6.37 7.97
N ILE A 179 36.58 7.64 8.07
CA ILE A 179 36.14 8.47 6.96
C ILE A 179 36.85 9.82 7.00
N ARG A 180 37.01 10.46 5.84
CA ARG A 180 37.73 11.73 5.65
C ARG A 180 36.80 12.85 5.21
#